data_AF-A0A416CND3-F1
#
_entry.id   AF-A0A416CND3-F1
#
_cell.length_a   1.000
_cell.length_b   1.000
_cell.length_c   1.000
_cell.angle_alpha   90.00
_cell.angle_beta   90.00
_cell.angle_gamma   90.00
#
_symmetry.space_group_name_H-M   'P 1'
#
loop_
_entity.id
_entity.type
_entity.pdbx_description
1 polymer ?
#
loop_
_entity_poly.entity_id
_entity_poly.type
_entity_poly.pdbx_seq_one_letter_code
_entity_poly.pdbx_strand_id
1 'polypeptide(L)' 'MNYLKKETFIFVRLDILRDIFTGDTISYENRVLGDNEYVWSDELIYYVEKYNAKLPNEFVNHILKSY' A
#
# COMPACT_ATOMS: atom_id res chain seq x y z
N MET A 1 4.48 7.18 6.03
CA MET A 1 3.57 7.24 4.87
C MET A 1 4.22 7.68 3.58
N ASN A 2 5.10 8.70 3.56
CA ASN A 2 5.69 9.17 2.29
C ASN A 2 6.43 8.09 1.50
N TYR A 3 7.14 7.16 2.15
CA TYR A 3 7.80 6.03 1.48
C TYR A 3 6.84 5.23 0.59
N LEU A 4 5.74 4.71 1.15
CA LEU A 4 4.78 3.88 0.42
C LEU A 4 4.15 4.57 -0.80
N LYS A 5 4.16 5.92 -0.85
CA LYS A 5 3.59 6.74 -1.92
C LYS A 5 4.64 7.23 -2.93
N LYS A 6 5.94 7.03 -2.69
CA LYS A 6 7.04 7.62 -3.46
C LYS A 6 7.70 6.65 -4.46
N GLU A 7 7.24 5.40 -4.48
CA GLU A 7 7.94 4.30 -5.15
C GLU A 7 7.46 4.02 -6.58
N THR A 8 8.12 3.07 -7.24
CA THR A 8 7.95 2.78 -8.67
C THR A 8 6.55 2.24 -8.94
N PHE A 9 5.82 2.94 -9.80
CA PHE A 9 4.58 2.43 -10.36
C PHE A 9 4.87 1.20 -11.22
N ILE A 10 4.18 0.09 -10.94
CA ILE A 10 4.33 -1.16 -11.70
C ILE A 10 3.17 -1.30 -12.70
N PHE A 11 1.94 -1.36 -12.21
CA PHE A 11 0.72 -1.43 -13.03
C PHE A 11 -0.55 -1.05 -12.23
N VAL A 12 -1.69 -0.96 -12.91
CA VAL A 12 -3.02 -0.79 -12.28
C VAL A 12 -3.81 -2.09 -12.39
N ARG A 13 -4.46 -2.49 -11.30
CA ARG A 13 -5.51 -3.52 -11.32
C ARG A 13 -6.86 -2.87 -11.59
N LEU A 14 -7.70 -3.55 -12.37
CA LEU A 14 -9.01 -3.03 -12.82
C LEU A 14 -10.16 -3.33 -11.85
N ASP A 15 -9.88 -4.00 -10.73
CA ASP A 15 -10.85 -4.25 -9.68
C ASP A 15 -11.10 -2.99 -8.84
N ILE A 16 -12.35 -2.82 -8.40
CA ILE A 16 -12.72 -1.76 -7.45
C ILE A 16 -12.31 -2.23 -6.05
N LEU A 17 -11.41 -1.50 -5.41
CA LEU A 17 -11.04 -1.78 -4.03
C LEU A 17 -12.18 -1.39 -3.08
N ARG A 18 -12.51 -2.31 -2.18
CA ARG A 18 -13.52 -2.10 -1.14
C ARG A 18 -12.91 -2.33 0.24
N ASP A 19 -13.33 -1.51 1.18
CA ASP A 19 -13.00 -1.68 2.59
C ASP A 19 -13.69 -2.94 3.12
N ILE A 20 -12.93 -3.86 3.71
CA ILE A 20 -13.45 -5.12 4.23
C ILE A 20 -14.33 -4.92 5.46
N PHE A 21 -14.16 -3.82 6.21
CA PHE A 21 -14.90 -3.55 7.44
C PHE A 21 -16.20 -2.78 7.15
N THR A 22 -16.21 -1.88 6.16
CA THR A 22 -17.37 -1.01 5.88
C THR A 22 -18.06 -1.29 4.56
N GLY A 23 -17.37 -1.94 3.60
CA GLY A 23 -17.86 -2.16 2.23
C GLY A 23 -17.70 -0.93 1.31
N ASP A 24 -17.22 0.19 1.85
CA ASP A 24 -17.03 1.43 1.09
C ASP A 24 -15.96 1.28 0.02
N THR A 25 -16.12 2.00 -1.09
CA THR A 25 -15.09 2.05 -2.13
C THR A 25 -13.85 2.78 -1.61
N ILE A 26 -12.70 2.12 -1.63
CA ILE A 26 -11.39 2.69 -1.28
C ILE A 26 -10.87 3.53 -2.44
N SER A 27 -10.86 2.92 -3.64
CA SER A 27 -10.35 3.54 -4.85
C SER A 27 -10.93 2.86 -6.09
N TYR A 28 -11.11 3.65 -7.15
CA TYR A 28 -11.44 3.17 -8.49
C TYR A 28 -10.19 2.83 -9.31
N GLU A 29 -9.01 3.25 -8.86
CA GLU A 29 -7.71 2.93 -9.44
C GLU A 29 -6.88 2.19 -8.39
N ASN A 30 -6.71 0.88 -8.57
CA ASN A 30 -5.96 0.03 -7.66
C ASN A 30 -4.51 -0.08 -8.14
N ARG A 31 -3.68 0.90 -7.81
CA ARG A 31 -2.28 0.90 -8.27
C ARG A 31 -1.48 -0.12 -7.48
N VAL A 32 -0.55 -0.74 -8.19
CA VAL A 32 0.46 -1.63 -7.63
C VAL A 32 1.81 -0.92 -7.74
N LEU A 33 2.48 -0.80 -6.60
CA LEU A 33 3.72 -0.09 -6.40
C LEU A 33 4.78 -1.08 -5.89
N GLY A 34 6.05 -0.73 -6.05
CA GLY A 34 7.14 -1.48 -5.45
C GLY A 34 8.48 -0.78 -5.50
N ASP A 35 9.44 -1.33 -4.77
CA ASP A 35 10.80 -0.79 -4.58
C ASP A 35 11.90 -1.78 -5.05
N ASN A 36 11.54 -2.70 -5.94
CA ASN A 36 12.32 -3.85 -6.43
C ASN A 36 12.51 -5.01 -5.42
N GLU A 37 12.16 -4.85 -4.15
CA GLU A 37 12.20 -5.93 -3.16
C GLU A 37 10.79 -6.32 -2.70
N TYR A 38 9.95 -5.33 -2.47
CA TYR A 38 8.57 -5.49 -2.06
C TYR A 38 7.62 -4.92 -3.10
N VAL A 39 6.42 -5.51 -3.15
CA VAL A 39 5.30 -5.06 -3.96
C VAL A 39 4.09 -4.90 -3.07
N TRP A 40 3.40 -3.78 -3.19
CA TRP A 40 2.16 -3.48 -2.47
C TRP A 40 1.17 -2.75 -3.36
N SER A 41 -0.05 -2.57 -2.86
CA SER A 41 -1.11 -1.84 -3.55
C SER A 41 -1.57 -0.63 -2.74
N ASP A 42 -2.39 0.21 -3.36
CA ASP A 42 -3.10 1.30 -2.70
C ASP A 42 -3.94 0.81 -1.50
N GLU A 43 -4.36 -0.45 -1.50
CA GLU A 43 -5.07 -1.07 -0.38
C GLU A 43 -4.24 -1.09 0.91
N LEU A 44 -2.96 -1.50 0.83
CA LEU A 44 -2.08 -1.52 2.01
C LEU A 44 -1.91 -0.10 2.57
N ILE A 45 -1.72 0.88 1.70
CA ILE A 45 -1.58 2.30 2.08
C ILE A 45 -2.84 2.75 2.82
N TYR A 46 -4.02 2.44 2.28
CA TYR A 46 -5.30 2.77 2.89
C TYR A 46 -5.45 2.19 4.31
N TYR A 47 -5.16 0.90 4.50
CA TYR A 47 -5.32 0.27 5.82
C TYR A 47 -4.31 0.79 6.86
N VAL A 48 -3.08 1.10 6.44
CA VAL A 48 -2.10 1.72 7.33
C VAL A 48 -2.56 3.13 7.73
N GLU A 49 -3.11 3.92 6.80
CA GLU A 49 -3.58 5.28 7.07
C GLU A 49 -4.88 5.33 7.89
N LYS A 50 -5.89 4.53 7.54
CA LYS A 50 -7.22 4.57 8.17
C LYS A 50 -7.28 3.79 9.47
N TYR A 51 -6.63 2.63 9.53
CA TYR A 51 -6.76 1.69 10.65
C TYR A 51 -5.49 1.57 11.49
N ASN A 52 -4.43 2.34 11.18
CA ASN A 52 -3.11 2.19 11.78
C ASN A 52 -2.64 0.72 11.72
N ALA A 53 -2.94 0.05 10.60
CA ALA A 53 -2.62 -1.35 10.40
C ALA A 53 -1.11 -1.55 10.57
N LYS A 54 -0.73 -2.50 11.42
CA LYS A 54 0.66 -2.78 11.72
C LYS A 54 1.34 -3.45 10.51
N LEU A 55 2.44 -2.87 10.06
CA LEU A 55 3.29 -3.47 9.04
C LEU A 55 4.22 -4.54 9.64
N PRO A 56 4.60 -5.57 8.87
CA PRO A 56 5.63 -6.53 9.28
C PRO A 56 6.93 -5.82 9.66
N ASN A 57 7.58 -6.25 10.75
CA ASN A 57 8.81 -5.62 11.23
C ASN A 57 9.94 -5.68 10.19
N GLU A 58 10.02 -6.74 9.41
CA GLU A 58 11.00 -6.89 8.33
C GLU A 58 10.85 -5.79 7.27
N PHE A 59 9.61 -5.50 6.87
CA PHE A 59 9.29 -4.45 5.92
C PHE A 59 9.58 -3.06 6.50
N VAL A 60 9.24 -2.82 7.77
CA VAL A 60 9.61 -1.56 8.44
C VAL A 60 11.12 -1.39 8.50
N ASN A 61 11.87 -2.45 8.82
CA ASN A 61 13.33 -2.41 8.85
C ASN A 61 13.93 -2.16 7.46
N HIS A 62 13.34 -2.71 6.40
CA HIS A 62 13.71 -2.43 5.02
C HIS A 62 13.54 -0.93 4.69
N ILE A 63 12.37 -0.37 4.98
CA ILE A 63 12.10 1.06 4.78
C ILE A 63 13.12 1.93 5.53
N LEU A 64 13.38 1.63 6.80
CA LEU A 64 14.28 2.41 7.65
C LEU A 64 15.75 2.35 7.19
N LYS A 65 16.15 1.30 6.47
CA LYS A 65 17.50 1.21 5.87
C LYS A 65 17.63 2.01 4.56
N SER A 66 16.51 2.23 3.88
CA SER A 66 16.43 2.96 2.60
C SER A 66 16.27 4.49 2.78
N TYR A 67 16.19 4.97 4.03
CA TYR A 67 16.16 6.39 4.44
C TYR A 67 17.56 6.91 4.78
#